data_AF-A0A958VD16-F1
#
_entry.id   AF-A0A958VD16-F1
#
_cell.length_a   1.000
_cell.length_b   1.000
_cell.length_c   1.000
_cell.angle_alpha   90.00
_cell.angle_beta   90.00
_cell.angle_gamma   90.00
#
_symmetry.space_group_name_H-M   'P 1'
#
loop_
_entity.id
_entity.type
_entity.pdbx_description
1 polymer ?
#
loop_
_entity_poly.entity_id
_entity_poly.type
_entity_poly.pdbx_seq_one_letter_code
_entity_poly.pdbx_strand_id
1 'polypeptide(L)'
;MRWEKVLSKIIKNPSILVLIFIGYFYLDNITKKEDYWKSKETTQWLWDSSCYYSYLPALFIYDDLTFQYTDSINNKYANYNAVYLTNESGDRYQKTSAGVAFMEIPFFSIAHVIALNDEDYDPDG
;
A
#
# COMPACT_ATOMS: atom_id res chain seq x y z
N MET A 1 22.63 46.89 0.34
CA MET A 1 22.94 47.30 1.74
C MET A 1 22.01 46.72 2.83
N ARG A 2 20.72 46.42 2.59
CA ARG A 2 19.83 45.85 3.64
C ARG A 2 20.14 44.37 3.96
N TRP A 3 20.49 43.58 2.95
CA TRP A 3 20.76 42.14 3.08
C TRP A 3 22.06 41.81 3.81
N GLU A 4 23.11 42.61 3.65
CA GLU A 4 24.39 42.41 4.35
C GLU A 4 24.28 42.59 5.87
N LYS A 5 23.43 43.52 6.32
CA LYS A 5 23.13 43.71 7.75
C LYS A 5 22.36 42.52 8.34
N VAL A 6 21.51 41.89 7.54
CA VAL A 6 20.76 40.69 7.95
C VAL A 6 21.70 39.48 8.00
N LEU A 7 22.50 39.26 6.96
CA LEU A 7 23.48 38.16 6.88
C LEU A 7 24.50 38.23 8.02
N SER A 8 25.05 39.41 8.29
CA SER A 8 26.00 39.59 9.39
C SER A 8 25.37 39.36 10.77
N LYS A 9 24.08 39.66 10.96
CA LYS A 9 23.35 39.36 12.20
C LYS A 9 23.10 37.86 12.36
N ILE A 10 22.83 37.15 11.27
CA ILE A 10 22.62 35.69 11.26
C ILE A 10 23.93 34.97 11.59
N ILE A 11 25.04 35.34 10.93
CA ILE A 11 26.34 34.69 11.10
C ILE A 11 26.91 34.93 12.51
N LYS A 12 26.63 36.08 13.12
CA LYS A 12 27.09 36.40 14.48
C LYS A 12 26.31 35.70 15.59
N ASN A 13 25.16 35.10 15.28
CA ASN A 13 24.30 34.45 16.27
C ASN A 13 24.27 32.93 16.03
N PRO A 14 25.06 32.14 16.78
CA PRO A 14 25.18 30.70 16.54
C PRO A 14 23.84 29.95 16.70
N SER A 15 22.92 30.44 17.55
CA SER A 15 21.59 29.85 17.71
C SER A 15 20.73 29.90 16.45
N ILE A 16 20.82 30.97 15.66
CA ILE A 16 20.07 31.10 14.40
C ILE A 16 20.60 30.10 13.37
N LEU A 17 21.92 29.91 13.30
CA LEU A 17 22.54 28.91 12.44
C LEU A 17 22.12 27.49 12.82
N VAL A 18 22.07 27.17 14.12
CA VAL A 18 21.60 25.87 14.61
C VAL A 18 20.12 25.63 14.25
N LEU A 19 19.26 26.64 14.39
CA LEU A 19 17.85 26.52 14.01
C LEU A 19 17.65 26.30 12.51
N ILE A 20 18.43 26.98 11.66
CA ILE A 20 18.40 26.77 10.20
C ILE A 20 18.88 25.35 9.87
N PHE A 21 19.93 24.87 10.54
CA PHE A 21 20.46 23.52 10.32
C PHE A 21 19.45 22.43 10.74
N ILE A 22 18.81 22.59 11.90
CA ILE A 22 17.74 21.68 12.35
C ILE A 22 16.55 21.73 11.39
N GLY A 23 16.15 22.91 10.95
CA GLY A 23 15.06 23.09 9.99
C GLY A 23 15.36 22.41 8.65
N TYR A 24 16.57 22.57 8.13
CA TYR A 24 17.02 21.89 6.92
C TYR A 24 16.99 20.37 7.07
N PHE A 25 17.53 19.84 8.17
CA PHE A 25 17.54 18.40 8.42
C PHE A 25 16.10 17.86 8.58
N TYR A 26 15.22 18.59 9.25
CA TYR A 26 13.81 18.21 9.39
C TYR A 26 13.08 18.15 8.05
N LEU A 27 13.29 19.16 7.17
CA LEU A 27 12.70 19.17 5.83
C LEU A 27 13.21 18.04 4.94
N ASP A 28 14.52 17.74 4.98
CA ASP A 28 15.13 16.62 4.26
C ASP A 28 14.63 15.26 4.73
N ASN A 29 14.31 15.10 6.02
CA ASN A 29 13.71 13.86 6.53
C ASN A 29 12.23 13.71 6.15
N ILE A 30 11.48 14.81 5.98
CA ILE A 30 10.07 14.75 5.55
C ILE A 30 9.96 14.26 4.11
N THR A 31 10.76 14.80 3.18
CA THR A 31 10.71 14.40 1.77
C THR A 31 11.09 12.93 1.61
N LYS A 32 12.13 12.47 2.29
CA LYS A 32 12.53 11.05 2.33
C LYS A 32 11.45 10.15 2.92
N LYS A 33 10.74 10.63 3.95
CA LYS A 33 9.61 9.90 4.55
C LYS A 33 8.49 9.74 3.53
N GLU A 34 8.16 10.79 2.78
CA GLU A 34 7.12 10.74 1.75
C GLU A 34 7.47 9.75 0.62
N ASP A 35 8.70 9.78 0.12
CA ASP A 35 9.17 8.81 -0.88
C ASP A 35 9.23 7.38 -0.33
N TYR A 36 9.58 7.21 0.95
CA TYR A 36 9.52 5.93 1.66
C TYR A 36 8.09 5.38 1.80
N TRP A 37 7.09 6.24 2.03
CA TRP A 37 5.69 5.80 2.11
C TRP A 37 5.08 5.57 0.73
N LYS A 38 5.39 6.38 -0.29
CA LYS A 38 4.92 6.17 -1.67
C LYS A 38 5.42 4.87 -2.28
N SER A 39 6.68 4.51 -2.04
CA SER A 39 7.23 3.21 -2.45
C SER A 39 6.64 2.03 -1.67
N LYS A 40 6.10 2.28 -0.48
CA LYS A 40 5.37 1.29 0.31
C LYS A 40 3.89 1.21 -0.04
N GLU A 41 3.25 2.25 -0.54
CA GLU A 41 1.82 2.24 -0.91
C GLU A 41 1.52 1.17 -1.97
N THR A 42 2.41 1.03 -2.95
CA THR A 42 2.39 -0.07 -3.94
C THR A 42 2.69 -1.45 -3.36
N THR A 43 3.07 -1.55 -2.08
CA THR A 43 3.23 -2.82 -1.34
C THR A 43 2.34 -2.88 -0.09
N GLN A 44 1.48 -1.88 0.16
CA GLN A 44 0.69 -1.76 1.39
C GLN A 44 -0.69 -2.39 1.30
N TRP A 45 -1.05 -3.02 0.19
CA TRP A 45 -2.10 -4.03 0.26
C TRP A 45 -1.59 -5.35 0.86
N LEU A 46 -0.28 -5.56 1.09
CA LEU A 46 0.27 -6.76 1.76
C LEU A 46 0.07 -6.84 3.29
N TRP A 47 -1.01 -6.30 3.84
CA TRP A 47 -1.32 -6.41 5.27
C TRP A 47 -2.40 -7.47 5.50
N ASP A 48 -2.62 -7.83 6.77
CA ASP A 48 -3.51 -8.93 7.17
C ASP A 48 -4.90 -8.86 6.49
N SER A 49 -5.43 -7.65 6.28
CA SER A 49 -6.70 -7.43 5.57
C SER A 49 -6.74 -8.05 4.17
N SER A 50 -5.68 -7.93 3.38
CA SER A 50 -5.68 -8.53 2.04
C SER A 50 -5.45 -10.02 2.07
N CYS A 51 -4.75 -10.55 3.09
CA CYS A 51 -4.65 -11.99 3.29
C CYS A 51 -6.04 -12.59 3.59
N TYR A 52 -6.84 -11.93 4.44
CA TYR A 52 -8.24 -12.32 4.66
C TYR A 52 -9.07 -12.17 3.38
N TYR A 53 -9.00 -11.02 2.73
CA TYR A 53 -9.82 -10.72 1.55
C TYR A 53 -9.55 -11.67 0.39
N SER A 54 -8.30 -12.11 0.19
CA SER A 54 -7.88 -12.99 -0.91
C SER A 54 -8.66 -14.32 -1.00
N TYR A 55 -9.26 -14.78 0.11
CA TYR A 55 -10.09 -15.98 0.14
C TYR A 55 -11.41 -15.83 -0.63
N LEU A 56 -11.95 -14.62 -0.72
CA LEU A 56 -13.24 -14.35 -1.35
C LEU A 56 -13.19 -14.54 -2.88
N PRO A 57 -12.33 -13.83 -3.64
CA PRO A 57 -12.20 -14.08 -5.07
C PRO A 57 -11.69 -15.50 -5.36
N ALA A 58 -10.81 -16.05 -4.50
CA ALA A 58 -10.37 -17.44 -4.60
C ALA A 58 -11.54 -18.44 -4.57
N LEU A 59 -12.51 -18.26 -3.67
CA LEU A 59 -13.65 -19.17 -3.50
C LEU A 59 -14.80 -18.90 -4.49
N PHE A 60 -15.12 -17.64 -4.75
CA PHE A 60 -16.35 -17.27 -5.45
C PHE A 60 -16.17 -16.94 -6.93
N ILE A 61 -14.95 -16.59 -7.36
CA ILE A 61 -14.68 -16.13 -8.72
C ILE A 61 -13.79 -17.13 -9.46
N TYR A 62 -12.67 -17.51 -8.84
CA TYR A 62 -11.61 -18.28 -9.49
C TYR A 62 -11.62 -19.78 -9.18
N ASP A 63 -12.34 -20.21 -8.14
CA ASP A 63 -12.34 -21.59 -7.64
C ASP A 63 -10.89 -22.12 -7.40
N ASP A 64 -10.02 -21.26 -6.86
CA ASP A 64 -8.59 -21.48 -6.71
C ASP A 64 -8.09 -21.09 -5.31
N LEU A 65 -8.10 -22.05 -4.39
CA LEU A 65 -7.51 -21.93 -3.05
C LEU A 65 -5.99 -22.07 -3.02
N THR A 66 -5.34 -22.28 -4.18
CA THR A 66 -3.87 -22.25 -4.30
C THR A 66 -3.36 -20.87 -4.67
N PHE A 67 -4.22 -19.86 -4.80
CA PHE A 67 -3.83 -18.46 -5.05
C PHE A 67 -2.92 -18.29 -6.28
N GLN A 68 -3.10 -19.10 -7.31
CA GLN A 68 -2.43 -18.94 -8.60
C GLN A 68 -3.09 -17.84 -9.43
N TYR A 69 -4.40 -17.62 -9.26
CA TYR A 69 -5.14 -16.53 -9.92
C TYR A 69 -4.51 -15.14 -9.68
N THR A 70 -3.74 -14.96 -8.60
CA THR A 70 -3.07 -13.69 -8.31
C THR A 70 -2.09 -13.28 -9.43
N ASP A 71 -1.54 -14.24 -10.19
CA ASP A 71 -0.65 -13.93 -11.31
C ASP A 71 -1.41 -13.26 -12.46
N SER A 72 -2.62 -13.71 -12.78
CA SER A 72 -3.41 -13.10 -13.85
C SER A 72 -3.88 -11.70 -13.44
N ILE A 73 -4.32 -11.55 -12.20
CA ILE A 73 -4.76 -10.30 -11.61
C ILE A 73 -3.64 -9.25 -11.53
N ASN A 74 -2.47 -9.61 -10.97
CA ASN A 74 -1.35 -8.67 -10.83
C ASN A 74 -0.78 -8.24 -12.19
N ASN A 75 -0.90 -9.09 -13.22
CA ASN A 75 -0.55 -8.72 -14.60
C ASN A 75 -1.61 -7.81 -15.24
N LYS A 76 -2.89 -8.04 -14.95
CA LYS A 76 -4.01 -7.23 -15.47
C LYS A 76 -4.03 -5.84 -14.85
N TYR A 77 -3.74 -5.75 -13.55
CA TYR A 77 -3.75 -4.51 -12.79
C TYR A 77 -2.39 -4.27 -12.13
N ALA A 78 -1.61 -3.36 -12.70
CA ALA A 78 -0.27 -3.05 -12.23
C ALA A 78 -0.18 -2.63 -10.74
N ASN A 79 -1.29 -2.21 -10.13
CA ASN A 79 -1.37 -1.80 -8.73
C ASN A 79 -2.23 -2.72 -7.85
N TYR A 80 -2.87 -3.74 -8.43
CA TYR A 80 -3.58 -4.74 -7.65
C TYR A 80 -2.52 -5.70 -7.14
N ASN A 81 -2.20 -5.60 -5.86
CA ASN A 81 -1.19 -6.44 -5.25
C ASN A 81 -1.90 -7.62 -4.58
N ALA A 82 -2.42 -8.55 -5.38
CA ALA A 82 -2.99 -9.76 -4.84
C ALA A 82 -1.90 -10.52 -4.07
N VAL A 83 -2.16 -10.71 -2.78
CA VAL A 83 -1.17 -11.13 -1.78
C VAL A 83 -1.13 -12.63 -1.69
N TYR A 84 0.05 -13.22 -1.58
CA TYR A 84 0.25 -14.62 -1.22
C TYR A 84 1.62 -14.79 -0.56
N LEU A 85 1.76 -15.83 0.26
CA LEU A 85 3.04 -16.32 0.75
C LEU A 85 3.44 -17.59 0.01
N THR A 86 4.73 -17.87 -0.05
CA THR A 86 5.26 -19.09 -0.69
C THR A 86 6.00 -19.93 0.34
N ASN A 87 5.79 -21.25 0.32
CA ASN A 87 6.55 -22.19 1.16
C ASN A 87 7.89 -22.55 0.53
N GLU A 88 8.72 -23.35 1.21
CA GLU A 88 10.01 -23.81 0.68
C GLU A 88 9.87 -24.68 -0.58
N SER A 89 8.72 -25.29 -0.79
CA SER A 89 8.39 -26.12 -1.97
C SER A 89 7.86 -25.32 -3.16
N GLY A 90 7.59 -24.02 -3.00
CA GLY A 90 7.02 -23.17 -4.04
C GLY A 90 5.49 -23.04 -4.02
N ASP A 91 4.79 -23.73 -3.12
CA ASP A 91 3.33 -23.64 -3.01
C ASP A 91 2.91 -22.33 -2.34
N ARG A 92 1.80 -21.78 -2.82
CA ARG A 92 1.25 -20.53 -2.31
C ARG A 92 0.20 -20.77 -1.25
N TYR A 93 0.19 -19.91 -0.22
CA TYR A 93 -0.76 -19.97 0.88
C TYR A 93 -0.94 -18.60 1.53
N GLN A 94 -1.97 -18.46 2.37
CA GLN A 94 -2.14 -17.28 3.23
C GLN A 94 -1.71 -17.58 4.66
N LYS A 95 -1.14 -16.57 5.31
CA LYS A 95 -0.74 -16.66 6.72
C LYS A 95 -1.93 -16.76 7.67
N THR A 96 -3.05 -16.18 7.26
CA THR A 96 -4.26 -16.00 8.07
C THR A 96 -5.31 -17.05 7.73
N SER A 97 -6.22 -17.35 8.66
CA SER A 97 -7.38 -18.21 8.36
C SER A 97 -8.49 -17.42 7.65
N ALA A 98 -9.36 -18.13 6.93
CA ALA A 98 -10.49 -17.53 6.19
C ALA A 98 -11.63 -16.99 7.07
N GLY A 99 -11.53 -17.08 8.41
CA GLY A 99 -12.63 -16.75 9.33
C GLY A 99 -13.16 -15.33 9.20
N VAL A 100 -12.27 -14.35 9.02
CA VAL A 100 -12.66 -12.94 8.81
C VAL A 100 -13.29 -12.75 7.42
N ALA A 101 -12.75 -13.42 6.40
CA ALA A 101 -13.27 -13.38 5.04
C ALA A 101 -14.76 -13.80 5.01
N PHE A 102 -15.14 -14.82 5.77
CA PHE A 102 -16.54 -15.25 5.87
C PHE A 102 -17.48 -14.15 6.39
N MET A 103 -17.00 -13.26 7.27
CA MET A 103 -17.79 -12.14 7.76
C MET A 103 -17.92 -11.02 6.72
N GLU A 104 -16.99 -10.94 5.77
CA GLU A 104 -16.95 -9.95 4.69
C GLU A 104 -17.80 -10.36 3.47
N ILE A 105 -18.17 -11.64 3.35
CA ILE A 105 -19.03 -12.19 2.27
C ILE A 105 -20.20 -11.28 1.88
N PRO A 106 -21.09 -10.82 2.80
CA PRO A 106 -22.24 -10.02 2.39
C PRO A 106 -21.84 -8.73 1.67
N PHE A 107 -20.76 -8.08 2.10
CA PHE A 107 -20.28 -6.85 1.48
C PHE A 107 -19.59 -7.13 0.14
N PHE A 108 -18.79 -8.20 0.08
CA PHE A 108 -18.18 -8.67 -1.14
C PHE A 108 -19.21 -9.01 -2.21
N SER A 109 -20.26 -9.77 -1.86
CA SER A 109 -21.32 -10.13 -2.81
C SER A 109 -22.07 -8.90 -3.34
N ILE A 110 -22.36 -7.92 -2.48
CA ILE A 110 -23.00 -6.67 -2.92
C ILE A 110 -22.08 -5.91 -3.88
N ALA A 111 -20.81 -5.74 -3.53
CA ALA A 111 -19.84 -5.05 -4.38
C ALA A 111 -19.65 -5.76 -5.72
N HIS A 112 -19.52 -7.09 -5.71
CA HIS A 112 -19.37 -7.92 -6.90
C HIS A 112 -20.59 -7.81 -7.84
N VAL A 113 -21.81 -7.81 -7.29
CA VAL A 113 -23.03 -7.59 -8.09
C VAL A 113 -23.11 -6.19 -8.67
N ILE A 114 -22.67 -5.17 -7.93
CA ILE A 114 -22.59 -3.80 -8.45
C ILE A 114 -21.59 -3.74 -9.62
N ALA A 115 -20.40 -4.29 -9.45
CA ALA A 115 -19.35 -4.32 -10.48
C ALA A 115 -19.78 -5.09 -11.74
N LEU A 116 -20.58 -6.15 -11.62
CA LEU A 116 -21.14 -6.87 -12.77
C LEU A 116 -22.01 -6.00 -13.70
N ASN A 117 -22.49 -4.85 -13.22
CA ASN A 117 -23.31 -3.91 -13.99
C ASN A 117 -22.57 -2.59 -14.30
N ASP A 118 -21.28 -2.52 -13.99
CA ASP A 118 -20.44 -1.36 -14.22
C ASP A 118 -19.53 -1.61 -15.44
N GLU A 119 -19.25 -0.57 -16.22
CA GLU A 119 -18.36 -0.65 -17.38
C GLU A 119 -16.90 -0.30 -17.01
N ASP A 120 -16.70 0.42 -15.91
CA ASP A 120 -15.40 0.92 -15.48
C ASP A 120 -14.69 -0.05 -14.51
N TYR A 121 -15.43 -0.98 -13.89
CA TYR A 121 -14.92 -1.89 -12.86
C TYR A 121 -15.23 -3.35 -13.16
N ASP A 122 -14.19 -4.17 -13.24
CA ASP A 122 -14.36 -5.61 -13.38
C ASP A 122 -14.77 -6.27 -12.05
N PRO A 123 -15.61 -7.31 -12.09
CA PRO A 123 -16.09 -8.01 -10.90
C PRO A 123 -15.11 -9.10 -10.48
N ASP A 124 -13.81 -8.84 -10.41
CA ASP A 124 -12.78 -9.88 -10.19
C ASP A 124 -12.15 -9.93 -8.78
N GLY A 125 -12.70 -9.14 -7.86
CA GLY A 125 -12.34 -9.17 -6.43
C GLY A 125 -12.10 -7.79 -5.90
#